data_AF-A0A2S0L190-F1
#
_entry.id   AF-A0A2S0L190-F1
#
_cell.length_a   1.000
_cell.length_b   1.000
_cell.length_c   1.000
_cell.angle_alpha   90.00
_cell.angle_beta   90.00
_cell.angle_gamma   90.00
#
_symmetry.space_group_name_H-M   'P 1'
#
loop_
_entity.id
_entity.type
_entity.pdbx_description
1 polymer ?
#
loop_
_entity_poly.entity_id
_entity_poly.type
_entity_poly.pdbx_seq_one_letter_code
_entity_poly.pdbx_strand_id
1 'polypeptide(L)'
;MVKPAEKIIYIQDHEGERVRFDPVELQTRLINCFLTAGLRESSYMAEDIALAVEYTLLNSNRPDAVFGQGELAAAVIRMLEETGFPEVAALFRQSGGDRQVAVDADPVSVAGFLQKFLACSDTIFDRVVHEVARAVEILGIHEADPHLYLELARYYERKFAIESITGGPVARLRGRTSATKAEITAVLPPEMRALASEGVLRVSEVNEIFSRIRFFFMMKPFARKFGLTPPVTEMEVEPLLFRMSRILELGRAAIDAALQPPEPLPVQLTIPDMSGFITEYFGAEQEKSRKLMDELARTLSFELKNGIYKLSVN
;
A
#
# COMPACT_ATOMS: atom_id res chain seq x y z
N MET A 1 4.25 39.65 -26.88
CA MET A 1 3.13 39.13 -26.07
C MET A 1 2.36 38.16 -26.92
N VAL A 2 2.63 36.86 -26.77
CA VAL A 2 1.86 35.81 -27.44
C VAL A 2 0.64 35.56 -26.56
N LYS A 3 -0.57 35.82 -27.06
CA LYS A 3 -1.80 35.34 -26.43
C LYS A 3 -1.79 33.81 -26.55
N PRO A 4 -1.67 33.03 -25.46
CA PRO A 4 -1.88 31.59 -25.56
C PRO A 4 -3.34 31.36 -25.96
N ALA A 5 -3.57 30.47 -26.92
CA ALA A 5 -4.90 30.03 -27.28
C ALA A 5 -5.57 29.42 -26.04
N GLU A 6 -6.76 29.91 -25.68
CA GLU A 6 -7.56 29.35 -24.59
C GLU A 6 -7.82 27.87 -24.89
N LYS A 7 -7.18 26.98 -24.13
CA LYS A 7 -7.42 25.53 -24.21
C LYS A 7 -8.83 25.28 -23.69
N ILE A 8 -9.78 25.02 -24.58
CA ILE A 8 -11.18 24.79 -24.20
C ILE A 8 -11.31 23.43 -23.53
N ILE A 9 -11.82 23.41 -22.30
CA ILE A 9 -12.08 22.19 -21.53
C ILE A 9 -13.48 21.68 -21.86
N TYR A 10 -13.59 20.37 -22.10
CA TYR A 10 -14.86 19.66 -22.28
C TYR A 10 -15.07 18.66 -21.15
N ILE A 11 -16.27 18.65 -20.60
CA ILE A 11 -16.76 17.63 -19.68
C ILE A 11 -17.65 16.67 -20.46
N GLN A 12 -17.31 15.40 -20.42
CA GLN A 12 -18.11 14.34 -21.01
C GLN A 12 -19.11 13.85 -19.97
N ASP A 13 -20.39 13.98 -20.30
CA ASP A 13 -21.51 13.44 -19.52
C ASP A 13 -21.58 11.91 -19.70
N HIS A 14 -22.34 11.23 -18.85
CA HIS A 14 -22.57 9.79 -18.83
C HIS A 14 -23.20 9.25 -20.14
N GLU A 15 -23.90 10.10 -20.89
CA GLU A 15 -24.46 9.78 -22.20
C GLU A 15 -23.44 9.96 -23.35
N GLY A 16 -22.21 10.37 -23.03
CA GLY A 16 -21.12 10.57 -23.98
C GLY A 16 -21.10 11.94 -24.64
N GLU A 17 -22.09 12.79 -24.37
CA GLU A 17 -22.18 14.18 -24.81
C GLU A 17 -21.08 15.04 -24.19
N ARG A 18 -20.54 15.97 -24.97
CA ARG A 18 -19.45 16.84 -24.55
C ARG A 18 -19.97 18.25 -24.32
N VAL A 19 -20.01 18.65 -23.06
CA VAL A 19 -20.38 19.99 -22.64
C VAL A 19 -19.12 20.80 -22.37
N ARG A 20 -19.10 22.08 -22.73
CA ARG A 20 -17.99 22.96 -22.38
C ARG A 20 -17.99 23.17 -20.87
N PHE A 21 -16.82 23.06 -20.23
CA PHE A 21 -16.68 23.38 -18.82
C PHE A 21 -17.00 24.85 -18.56
N ASP A 22 -17.90 25.11 -17.61
CA ASP A 22 -18.27 26.46 -17.15
C ASP A 22 -17.87 26.63 -15.67
N PRO A 23 -16.83 27.45 -15.38
CA PRO A 23 -16.41 27.70 -14.00
C PRO A 23 -17.47 28.45 -13.19
N VAL A 24 -18.34 29.26 -13.83
CA VAL A 24 -19.42 30.03 -13.15
C VAL A 24 -20.52 29.09 -12.69
N GLU A 25 -20.83 28.07 -13.49
CA GLU A 25 -21.79 27.03 -13.12
C GLU A 25 -21.27 26.22 -11.93
N LEU A 26 -19.99 25.81 -11.95
CA LEU A 26 -19.35 25.12 -10.84
C LEU A 26 -19.33 25.97 -9.56
N GLN A 27 -18.95 27.25 -9.68
CA GLN A 27 -18.98 28.20 -8.57
C GLN A 27 -20.38 28.30 -7.95
N THR A 28 -21.42 28.44 -8.78
CA THR A 28 -22.81 28.53 -8.31
C THR A 28 -23.22 27.27 -7.53
N ARG A 29 -22.83 26.09 -8.03
CA ARG A 29 -23.06 24.82 -7.33
C ARG A 29 -22.33 24.74 -5.99
N LEU A 30 -21.07 25.17 -5.95
CA LEU A 30 -20.28 25.21 -4.72
C LEU A 30 -20.87 26.19 -3.70
N ILE A 31 -21.29 27.38 -4.11
CA ILE A 31 -21.97 28.35 -3.24
C ILE A 31 -23.18 27.71 -2.57
N ASN A 32 -24.02 27.00 -3.32
CA ASN A 32 -25.18 26.29 -2.75
C ASN A 32 -24.76 25.23 -1.73
N CYS A 33 -23.65 24.51 -1.95
CA CYS A 33 -23.11 23.55 -1.00
C CYS A 33 -22.60 24.23 0.29
N PHE A 34 -21.87 25.34 0.18
CA PHE A 34 -21.43 26.14 1.34
C PHE A 34 -22.61 26.67 2.15
N LEU A 35 -23.65 27.19 1.48
CA LEU A 35 -24.86 27.67 2.12
C LEU A 35 -25.62 26.54 2.85
N THR A 36 -25.67 25.36 2.24
CA THR A 36 -26.34 24.17 2.80
C THR A 36 -25.56 23.57 3.98
N ALA A 37 -24.21 23.65 3.96
CA ALA A 37 -23.35 23.27 5.08
C ALA A 37 -23.45 24.25 6.28
N GLY A 38 -24.13 25.38 6.13
CA GLY A 38 -24.16 26.44 7.14
C GLY A 38 -22.90 27.34 7.14
N LEU A 39 -21.98 27.14 6.19
CA LEU A 39 -20.71 27.87 6.07
C LEU A 39 -20.85 29.11 5.18
N ARG A 40 -21.81 29.99 5.52
CA ARG A 40 -22.12 31.18 4.72
C ARG A 40 -20.96 32.15 4.62
N GLU A 41 -20.21 32.33 5.70
CA GLU A 41 -19.07 33.26 5.76
C GLU A 41 -17.91 32.79 4.90
N SER A 42 -17.81 31.49 4.61
CA SER A 42 -16.77 30.87 3.79
C SER A 42 -17.18 30.70 2.32
N SER A 43 -18.37 31.14 1.91
CA SER A 43 -18.86 30.92 0.53
C SER A 43 -18.03 31.64 -0.54
N TYR A 44 -17.23 32.64 -0.17
CA TYR A 44 -16.29 33.30 -1.07
C TYR A 44 -15.21 32.34 -1.61
N MET A 45 -14.87 31.29 -0.84
CA MET A 45 -13.92 30.24 -1.25
C MET A 45 -14.43 29.41 -2.44
N ALA A 46 -15.73 29.44 -2.75
CA ALA A 46 -16.29 28.72 -3.90
C ALA A 46 -15.70 29.21 -5.24
N GLU A 47 -15.39 30.51 -5.35
CA GLU A 47 -14.74 31.08 -6.53
C GLU A 47 -13.30 30.59 -6.66
N ASP A 48 -12.53 30.69 -5.57
CA ASP A 48 -11.14 30.25 -5.52
C ASP A 48 -10.99 28.76 -5.86
N ILE A 49 -11.90 27.93 -5.35
CA ILE A 49 -11.93 26.48 -5.62
C ILE A 49 -12.32 26.21 -7.08
N ALA A 50 -13.32 26.91 -7.63
CA ALA A 50 -13.70 26.74 -9.03
C ALA A 50 -12.54 27.10 -9.98
N LEU A 51 -11.82 28.19 -9.70
CA LEU A 51 -10.63 28.62 -10.44
C LEU A 51 -9.46 27.64 -10.28
N ALA A 52 -9.24 27.10 -9.08
CA ALA A 52 -8.21 26.10 -8.83
C ALA A 52 -8.48 24.78 -9.60
N VAL A 53 -9.74 24.37 -9.67
CA VAL A 53 -10.18 23.22 -10.47
C VAL A 53 -9.96 23.50 -11.95
N GLU A 54 -10.39 24.66 -12.45
CA GLU A 54 -10.15 25.07 -13.85
C GLU A 54 -8.66 25.04 -14.19
N TYR A 55 -7.81 25.65 -13.34
CA TYR A 55 -6.36 25.67 -13.51
C TYR A 55 -5.77 24.25 -13.54
N THR A 56 -6.27 23.36 -12.69
CA THR A 56 -5.83 21.95 -12.65
C THR A 56 -6.18 21.22 -13.95
N LEU A 57 -7.38 21.46 -14.49
CA LEU A 57 -7.83 20.86 -15.75
C LEU A 57 -7.04 21.42 -16.96
N LEU A 58 -6.80 22.72 -16.99
CA LEU A 58 -6.02 23.40 -18.04
C LEU A 58 -4.57 22.87 -18.11
N ASN A 59 -3.93 22.67 -16.96
CA ASN A 59 -2.54 22.21 -16.85
C ASN A 59 -2.38 20.69 -16.90
N SER A 60 -3.44 19.94 -17.21
CA SER A 60 -3.30 18.51 -17.42
C SER A 60 -2.41 18.22 -18.64
N ASN A 61 -1.54 17.21 -18.51
CA ASN A 61 -0.67 16.74 -19.59
C ASN A 61 -1.42 15.95 -20.68
N ARG A 62 -2.76 15.98 -20.68
CA ARG A 62 -3.57 15.23 -21.65
C ARG A 62 -3.54 15.91 -23.02
N PRO A 63 -3.44 15.12 -24.11
CA PRO A 63 -3.46 15.63 -25.48
C PRO A 63 -4.81 16.30 -25.80
N ASP A 64 -5.91 15.72 -25.32
CA ASP A 64 -7.26 16.29 -25.42
C ASP A 64 -7.74 16.78 -24.04
N ALA A 65 -8.29 17.99 -23.98
CA ALA A 65 -8.86 18.59 -22.76
C ALA A 65 -10.28 18.06 -22.46
N VAL A 66 -10.47 16.75 -22.54
CA VAL A 66 -11.75 16.08 -22.27
C VAL A 66 -11.65 15.34 -20.95
N PHE A 67 -12.60 15.58 -20.05
CA PHE A 67 -12.66 14.98 -18.72
C PHE A 67 -14.04 14.39 -18.47
N GLY A 68 -14.10 13.29 -17.74
CA GLY A 68 -15.40 12.75 -17.30
C GLY A 68 -16.02 13.60 -16.19
N GLN A 69 -17.35 13.57 -16.09
CA GLN A 69 -18.06 14.20 -14.97
C GLN A 69 -17.58 13.70 -13.59
N GLY A 70 -17.25 12.41 -13.48
CA GLY A 70 -16.64 11.85 -12.27
C GLY A 70 -15.22 12.36 -12.00
N GLU A 71 -14.43 12.68 -13.04
CA GLU A 71 -13.10 13.25 -12.87
C GLU A 71 -13.17 14.70 -12.38
N LEU A 72 -14.14 15.47 -12.91
CA LEU A 72 -14.44 16.81 -12.40
C LEU A 72 -14.86 16.76 -10.94
N ALA A 73 -15.78 15.86 -10.59
CA ALA A 73 -16.24 15.69 -9.22
C ALA A 73 -15.10 15.32 -8.27
N ALA A 74 -14.22 14.40 -8.66
CA ALA A 74 -13.06 14.01 -7.87
C ALA A 74 -12.08 15.18 -7.66
N ALA A 75 -11.83 16.00 -8.70
CA ALA A 75 -10.98 17.18 -8.58
C ALA A 75 -11.56 18.20 -7.59
N VAL A 76 -12.87 18.45 -7.66
CA VAL A 76 -13.57 19.38 -6.76
C VAL A 76 -13.55 18.87 -5.31
N ILE A 77 -13.87 17.58 -5.10
CA ILE A 77 -13.84 16.95 -3.77
C ILE A 77 -12.45 17.06 -3.16
N ARG A 78 -11.40 16.71 -3.91
CA ARG A 78 -10.02 16.81 -3.44
C ARG A 78 -9.67 18.24 -3.03
N MET A 79 -10.00 19.24 -3.85
CA MET A 79 -9.74 20.64 -3.53
C MET A 79 -10.48 21.09 -2.27
N LEU A 80 -11.74 20.66 -2.08
CA LEU A 80 -12.52 20.96 -0.87
C LEU A 80 -11.91 20.30 0.39
N GLU A 81 -11.45 19.05 0.28
CA GLU A 81 -10.82 18.33 1.40
C GLU A 81 -9.44 18.94 1.76
N GLU A 82 -8.62 19.28 0.76
CA GLU A 82 -7.31 19.93 0.96
C GLU A 82 -7.43 21.35 1.55
N THR A 83 -8.48 22.08 1.21
CA THR A 83 -8.76 23.43 1.75
C THR A 83 -9.46 23.41 3.12
N GLY A 84 -9.82 22.23 3.63
CA GLY A 84 -10.40 22.07 4.96
C GLY A 84 -11.93 22.18 5.04
N PHE A 85 -12.64 21.89 3.95
CA PHE A 85 -14.12 21.90 3.87
C PHE A 85 -14.70 20.50 3.56
N PRO A 86 -14.45 19.46 4.38
CA PRO A 86 -14.94 18.10 4.14
C PRO A 86 -16.48 18.00 4.18
N GLU A 87 -17.17 18.86 4.94
CA GLU A 87 -18.63 18.89 5.00
C GLU A 87 -19.24 19.37 3.67
N VAL A 88 -18.60 20.36 3.03
CA VAL A 88 -19.00 20.85 1.72
C VAL A 88 -18.70 19.82 0.64
N ALA A 89 -17.58 19.08 0.76
CA ALA A 89 -17.25 17.96 -0.13
C ALA A 89 -18.32 16.85 -0.06
N ALA A 90 -18.81 16.53 1.15
CA ALA A 90 -19.88 15.55 1.33
C ALA A 90 -21.20 16.00 0.67
N LEU A 91 -21.58 17.27 0.80
CA LEU A 91 -22.77 17.82 0.15
C LEU A 91 -22.60 17.93 -1.38
N PHE A 92 -21.41 18.30 -1.85
CA PHE A 92 -21.11 18.33 -3.28
C PHE A 92 -21.26 16.93 -3.89
N ARG A 93 -20.77 15.90 -3.20
CA ARG A 93 -20.95 14.48 -3.55
C ARG A 93 -22.42 14.07 -3.63
N GLN A 94 -23.25 14.52 -2.69
CA GLN A 94 -24.69 14.21 -2.66
C GLN A 94 -25.51 14.99 -3.71
N SER A 95 -25.14 16.25 -3.97
CA SER A 95 -25.78 17.12 -4.96
C SER A 95 -25.34 16.82 -6.40
N GLY A 96 -24.22 16.11 -6.55
CA GLY A 96 -23.55 15.79 -7.80
C GLY A 96 -24.37 14.98 -8.79
N GLY A 97 -25.49 14.39 -8.33
CA GLY A 97 -26.26 13.49 -9.16
C GLY A 97 -25.37 12.39 -9.70
N ASP A 98 -24.39 11.91 -8.91
CA ASP A 98 -23.85 10.58 -9.13
C ASP A 98 -25.09 9.68 -9.04
N ARG A 99 -25.66 9.34 -10.19
CA ARG A 99 -25.97 7.93 -10.40
C ARG A 99 -24.63 7.28 -10.17
N GLN A 100 -24.41 6.88 -8.91
CA GLN A 100 -23.43 5.88 -8.55
C GLN A 100 -23.55 4.87 -9.68
N VAL A 101 -22.49 4.71 -10.47
CA VAL A 101 -22.45 3.65 -11.47
C VAL A 101 -22.37 2.39 -10.64
N ALA A 102 -23.52 2.00 -10.09
CA ALA A 102 -23.60 0.95 -9.13
C ALA A 102 -23.36 -0.32 -9.94
N VAL A 103 -22.26 -0.99 -9.65
CA VAL A 103 -21.95 -2.26 -10.27
C VAL A 103 -22.78 -3.28 -9.51
N ASP A 104 -23.52 -4.12 -10.25
CA ASP A 104 -24.21 -5.26 -9.67
C ASP A 104 -23.18 -6.16 -8.96
N ALA A 105 -23.54 -6.63 -7.78
CA ALA A 105 -22.72 -7.54 -6.98
C ALA A 105 -22.56 -8.93 -7.61
N ASP A 106 -23.22 -9.21 -8.75
CA ASP A 106 -23.03 -10.45 -9.47
C ASP A 106 -21.55 -10.68 -9.88
N PRO A 107 -21.03 -11.93 -9.79
CA PRO A 107 -19.63 -12.21 -10.05
C PRO A 107 -19.16 -11.84 -11.46
N VAL A 108 -20.05 -11.83 -12.46
CA VAL A 108 -19.71 -11.54 -13.86
C VAL A 108 -19.51 -10.04 -14.05
N SER A 109 -20.40 -9.22 -13.49
CA SER A 109 -20.28 -7.76 -13.50
C SER A 109 -19.07 -7.28 -12.71
N VAL A 110 -18.83 -7.85 -11.52
CA VAL A 110 -17.64 -7.57 -10.71
C VAL A 110 -16.37 -7.96 -11.45
N ALA A 111 -16.30 -9.14 -12.09
CA ALA A 111 -15.15 -9.57 -12.89
C ALA A 111 -14.90 -8.60 -14.06
N GLY A 112 -15.92 -8.31 -14.87
CA GLY A 112 -15.79 -7.46 -16.05
C GLY A 112 -15.40 -6.02 -15.71
N PHE A 113 -15.81 -5.53 -14.55
CA PHE A 113 -15.36 -4.25 -14.01
C PHE A 113 -13.90 -4.32 -13.55
N LEU A 114 -13.56 -5.24 -12.64
CA LEU A 114 -12.23 -5.35 -12.03
C LEU A 114 -11.13 -5.66 -13.05
N GLN A 115 -11.43 -6.40 -14.12
CA GLN A 115 -10.48 -6.76 -15.18
C GLN A 115 -9.88 -5.54 -15.89
N LYS A 116 -10.59 -4.41 -15.90
CA LYS A 116 -10.13 -3.16 -16.53
C LYS A 116 -9.10 -2.40 -15.67
N PHE A 117 -9.02 -2.71 -14.37
CA PHE A 117 -8.30 -1.91 -13.39
C PHE A 117 -7.24 -2.68 -12.58
N LEU A 118 -7.38 -4.00 -12.44
CA LEU A 118 -6.39 -4.84 -11.78
C LEU A 118 -5.36 -5.37 -12.77
N ALA A 119 -4.09 -5.28 -12.41
CA ALA A 119 -2.96 -5.84 -13.16
C ALA A 119 -2.35 -7.02 -12.41
N CYS A 120 -3.11 -8.12 -12.26
CA CYS A 120 -2.68 -9.34 -11.58
C CYS A 120 -2.80 -10.57 -12.50
N SER A 121 -2.14 -11.69 -12.17
CA SER A 121 -2.24 -12.95 -12.93
C SER A 121 -3.65 -13.54 -12.86
N ASP A 122 -4.08 -14.27 -13.90
CA ASP A 122 -5.43 -14.87 -13.99
C ASP A 122 -5.81 -15.69 -12.74
N THR A 123 -4.85 -16.43 -12.18
CA THR A 123 -5.04 -17.24 -10.95
C THR A 123 -5.30 -16.42 -9.68
N ILE A 124 -4.73 -15.21 -9.58
CA ILE A 124 -4.95 -14.28 -8.47
C ILE A 124 -6.25 -13.51 -8.73
N PHE A 125 -6.48 -13.13 -9.99
CA PHE A 125 -7.67 -12.41 -10.42
C PHE A 125 -8.95 -13.16 -10.06
N ASP A 126 -9.05 -14.44 -10.42
CA ASP A 126 -10.22 -15.27 -10.11
C ASP A 126 -10.49 -15.37 -8.59
N ARG A 127 -9.42 -15.48 -7.79
CA ARG A 127 -9.53 -15.50 -6.32
C ARG A 127 -9.99 -14.16 -5.75
N VAL A 128 -9.47 -13.05 -6.29
CA VAL A 128 -9.88 -11.69 -5.88
C VAL A 128 -11.36 -11.49 -6.19
N VAL A 129 -11.79 -11.76 -7.41
CA VAL A 129 -13.20 -11.61 -7.83
C VAL A 129 -14.12 -12.43 -6.93
N HIS A 130 -13.77 -13.69 -6.66
CA HIS A 130 -14.59 -14.58 -5.82
C HIS A 130 -14.75 -14.07 -4.39
N GLU A 131 -13.69 -13.53 -3.80
CA GLU A 131 -13.71 -13.05 -2.41
C GLU A 131 -14.34 -11.66 -2.27
N VAL A 132 -14.20 -10.80 -3.29
CA VAL A 132 -14.96 -9.55 -3.39
C VAL A 132 -16.46 -9.84 -3.50
N ALA A 133 -16.88 -10.70 -4.42
CA ALA A 133 -18.29 -11.07 -4.59
C ALA A 133 -18.88 -11.67 -3.31
N ARG A 134 -18.16 -12.61 -2.66
CA ARG A 134 -18.58 -13.19 -1.38
C ARG A 134 -18.68 -12.16 -0.27
N ALA A 135 -17.72 -11.24 -0.14
CA ALA A 135 -17.73 -10.23 0.91
C ALA A 135 -18.96 -9.31 0.79
N VAL A 136 -19.29 -8.93 -0.44
CA VAL A 136 -20.43 -8.07 -0.78
C VAL A 136 -21.75 -8.83 -0.54
N GLU A 137 -21.81 -10.13 -0.88
CA GLU A 137 -22.95 -11.02 -0.58
C GLU A 137 -23.19 -11.17 0.94
N ILE A 138 -22.14 -11.42 1.73
CA ILE A 138 -22.24 -11.54 3.20
C ILE A 138 -22.78 -10.26 3.84
N LEU A 139 -22.39 -9.11 3.29
CA LEU A 139 -22.84 -7.80 3.76
C LEU A 139 -24.26 -7.43 3.28
N GLY A 140 -24.89 -8.27 2.46
CA GLY A 140 -26.21 -8.00 1.89
C GLY A 140 -26.20 -6.83 0.91
N ILE A 141 -25.06 -6.56 0.27
CA ILE A 141 -24.91 -5.50 -0.71
C ILE A 141 -25.25 -6.09 -2.08
N HIS A 142 -26.25 -5.54 -2.75
CA HIS A 142 -26.71 -6.01 -4.06
C HIS A 142 -26.14 -5.19 -5.22
N GLU A 143 -25.88 -3.90 -4.97
CA GLU A 143 -25.21 -2.99 -5.89
C GLU A 143 -24.34 -2.05 -5.07
N ALA A 144 -23.15 -1.69 -5.56
CA ALA A 144 -22.26 -0.78 -4.85
C ALA A 144 -21.48 0.14 -5.76
N ASP A 145 -20.91 1.18 -5.16
CA ASP A 145 -20.00 2.09 -5.85
C ASP A 145 -18.76 1.34 -6.39
N PRO A 146 -18.30 1.62 -7.63
CA PRO A 146 -17.13 0.97 -8.23
C PRO A 146 -15.87 1.07 -7.35
N HIS A 147 -15.75 2.16 -6.58
CA HIS A 147 -14.64 2.38 -5.68
C HIS A 147 -14.60 1.38 -4.53
N LEU A 148 -15.75 0.93 -4.03
CA LEU A 148 -15.80 -0.12 -3.01
C LEU A 148 -15.26 -1.44 -3.55
N TYR A 149 -15.68 -1.83 -4.76
CA TYR A 149 -15.18 -3.03 -5.41
C TYR A 149 -13.67 -2.95 -5.67
N LEU A 150 -13.16 -1.79 -6.09
CA LEU A 150 -11.72 -1.58 -6.28
C LEU A 150 -10.93 -1.65 -4.96
N GLU A 151 -11.42 -1.04 -3.89
CA GLU A 151 -10.73 -1.07 -2.60
C GLU A 151 -10.76 -2.46 -1.95
N LEU A 152 -11.90 -3.16 -2.04
CA LEU A 152 -11.98 -4.58 -1.65
C LEU A 152 -11.03 -5.42 -2.50
N ALA A 153 -11.01 -5.20 -3.82
CA ALA A 153 -10.13 -5.94 -4.71
C ALA A 153 -8.66 -5.67 -4.43
N ARG A 154 -8.25 -4.43 -4.15
CA ARG A 154 -6.89 -4.07 -3.73
C ARG A 154 -6.54 -4.67 -2.37
N TYR A 155 -7.48 -4.68 -1.44
CA TYR A 155 -7.30 -5.34 -0.15
C TYR A 155 -7.05 -6.84 -0.34
N TYR A 156 -7.88 -7.52 -1.12
CA TYR A 156 -7.73 -8.95 -1.40
C TYR A 156 -6.54 -9.27 -2.28
N GLU A 157 -6.20 -8.42 -3.25
CA GLU A 157 -4.98 -8.54 -4.05
C GLU A 157 -3.75 -8.44 -3.14
N ARG A 158 -3.70 -7.46 -2.23
CA ARG A 158 -2.64 -7.36 -1.22
C ARG A 158 -2.66 -8.59 -0.31
N LYS A 159 -3.83 -9.00 0.17
CA LYS A 159 -4.00 -10.17 1.04
C LYS A 159 -3.56 -11.45 0.34
N PHE A 160 -3.81 -11.62 -0.96
CA PHE A 160 -3.42 -12.80 -1.73
C PHE A 160 -1.99 -12.72 -2.25
N ALA A 161 -1.46 -11.54 -2.51
CA ALA A 161 -0.02 -11.34 -2.61
C ALA A 161 0.66 -11.80 -1.32
N ILE A 162 0.05 -11.52 -0.15
CA ILE A 162 0.52 -11.95 1.17
C ILE A 162 0.25 -13.45 1.43
N GLU A 163 -0.88 -14.02 1.00
CA GLU A 163 -1.21 -15.45 1.18
C GLU A 163 -0.54 -16.35 0.15
N SER A 164 -0.18 -15.85 -1.03
CA SER A 164 0.72 -16.55 -1.97
C SER A 164 2.11 -16.77 -1.39
N ILE A 165 2.40 -16.16 -0.23
CA ILE A 165 3.55 -16.46 0.63
C ILE A 165 3.34 -17.74 1.46
N THR A 166 2.22 -18.47 1.32
CA THR A 166 2.12 -19.83 1.87
C THR A 166 3.23 -20.68 1.26
N GLY A 167 4.21 -21.00 2.10
CA GLY A 167 5.41 -21.73 1.75
C GLY A 167 5.09 -22.95 0.90
N GLY A 168 5.84 -23.11 -0.18
CA GLY A 168 5.81 -24.33 -0.99
C GLY A 168 6.04 -25.58 -0.13
N PRO A 169 5.80 -26.78 -0.69
CA PRO A 169 5.86 -28.04 0.05
C PRO A 169 7.20 -28.17 0.80
N VAL A 170 7.12 -28.01 2.12
CA VAL A 170 8.26 -28.06 3.03
C VAL A 170 8.73 -29.51 3.10
N ALA A 171 10.01 -29.76 2.78
CA ALA A 171 10.64 -31.04 3.06
C ALA A 171 10.50 -31.32 4.56
N ARG A 172 9.72 -32.34 4.92
CA ARG A 172 9.37 -32.64 6.33
C ARG A 172 10.62 -33.13 7.07
N LEU A 173 11.17 -32.29 7.95
CA LEU A 173 12.28 -32.62 8.86
C LEU A 173 11.74 -33.02 10.25
N ARG A 174 10.67 -33.84 10.26
CA ARG A 174 9.88 -34.11 11.47
C ARG A 174 10.73 -34.70 12.60
N GLY A 175 10.59 -34.14 13.80
CA GLY A 175 11.13 -34.69 15.04
C GLY A 175 12.62 -34.42 15.26
N ARG A 176 13.24 -33.55 14.45
CA ARG A 176 14.62 -33.13 14.62
C ARG A 176 14.67 -31.77 15.30
N THR A 177 15.52 -31.63 16.32
CA THR A 177 15.85 -30.35 16.95
C THR A 177 16.98 -29.61 16.23
N SER A 178 17.48 -30.18 15.12
CA SER A 178 18.55 -29.61 14.29
C SER A 178 18.25 -29.70 12.80
N ALA A 179 18.77 -28.74 12.06
CA ALA A 179 18.77 -28.73 10.59
C ALA A 179 19.96 -27.96 10.06
N THR A 180 20.59 -28.54 9.04
CA THR A 180 21.70 -27.94 8.29
C THR A 180 21.24 -26.70 7.54
N LYS A 181 22.19 -25.86 7.14
CA LYS A 181 21.89 -24.66 6.34
C LYS A 181 21.14 -24.98 5.04
N ALA A 182 21.45 -26.09 4.37
CA ALA A 182 20.78 -26.50 3.13
C ALA A 182 19.32 -26.88 3.38
N GLU A 183 19.08 -27.66 4.43
CA GLU A 183 17.73 -28.04 4.89
C GLU A 183 16.92 -26.80 5.28
N ILE A 184 17.49 -25.89 6.07
CA ILE A 184 16.85 -24.61 6.42
C ILE A 184 16.51 -23.82 5.16
N THR A 185 17.46 -23.66 4.23
CA THR A 185 17.24 -22.91 2.99
C THR A 185 16.12 -23.51 2.15
N ALA A 186 16.00 -24.84 2.11
CA ALA A 186 14.97 -25.54 1.36
C ALA A 186 13.55 -25.30 1.92
N VAL A 187 13.42 -25.06 3.22
CA VAL A 187 12.12 -24.80 3.87
C VAL A 187 11.74 -23.31 3.87
N LEU A 188 12.66 -22.42 3.52
CA LEU A 188 12.38 -20.98 3.50
C LEU A 188 11.38 -20.61 2.38
N PRO A 189 10.47 -19.66 2.67
CA PRO A 189 9.61 -19.07 1.64
C PRO A 189 10.41 -18.50 0.46
N PRO A 190 9.85 -18.47 -0.76
CA PRO A 190 10.54 -17.95 -1.96
C PRO A 190 11.12 -16.55 -1.78
N GLU A 191 10.39 -15.65 -1.13
CA GLU A 191 10.83 -14.28 -0.87
C GLU A 191 12.07 -14.21 0.03
N MET A 192 12.11 -15.05 1.06
CA MET A 192 13.24 -15.10 1.99
C MET A 192 14.48 -15.71 1.31
N ARG A 193 14.28 -16.69 0.40
CA ARG A 193 15.34 -17.20 -0.47
C ARG A 193 15.87 -16.13 -1.42
N ALA A 194 15.00 -15.29 -1.99
CA ALA A 194 15.41 -14.16 -2.81
C ALA A 194 16.25 -13.16 -2.01
N LEU A 195 15.79 -12.75 -0.81
CA LEU A 195 16.56 -11.90 0.10
C LEU A 195 17.91 -12.51 0.48
N ALA A 196 17.98 -13.85 0.62
CA ALA A 196 19.23 -14.54 0.88
C ALA A 196 20.19 -14.52 -0.33
N SER A 197 19.66 -14.70 -1.55
CA SER A 197 20.46 -14.61 -2.77
C SER A 197 21.01 -13.21 -3.03
N GLU A 198 20.27 -12.18 -2.63
CA GLU A 198 20.67 -10.77 -2.74
C GLU A 198 21.58 -10.31 -1.59
N GLY A 199 21.86 -11.18 -0.62
CA GLY A 199 22.72 -10.90 0.52
C GLY A 199 22.10 -9.99 1.59
N VAL A 200 20.81 -9.67 1.48
CA VAL A 200 20.04 -8.91 2.47
C VAL A 200 19.86 -9.71 3.75
N LEU A 201 19.67 -11.02 3.62
CA LEU A 201 19.37 -11.89 4.74
C LEU A 201 20.28 -13.11 4.74
N ARG A 202 20.76 -13.54 5.91
CA ARG A 202 21.38 -14.85 6.09
C ARG A 202 20.70 -15.59 7.23
N VAL A 203 20.43 -16.86 7.01
CA VAL A 203 19.91 -17.78 8.02
C VAL A 203 20.96 -18.83 8.30
N SER A 204 21.27 -19.05 9.57
CA SER A 204 22.17 -20.14 9.99
C SER A 204 21.45 -21.47 10.13
N GLU A 205 22.23 -22.55 10.20
CA GLU A 205 21.76 -23.83 10.69
C GLU A 205 21.22 -23.74 12.13
N VAL A 206 20.32 -24.67 12.45
CA VAL A 206 19.78 -24.90 13.79
C VAL A 206 20.51 -26.10 14.38
N ASN A 207 21.19 -25.90 15.51
CA ASN A 207 22.02 -26.92 16.15
C ASN A 207 21.34 -27.41 17.42
N GLU A 208 21.50 -28.69 17.77
CA GLU A 208 20.82 -29.27 18.94
C GLU A 208 21.23 -28.60 20.26
N ILE A 209 22.55 -28.34 20.41
CA ILE A 209 23.13 -27.71 21.61
C ILE A 209 22.58 -26.30 21.85
N PHE A 210 22.30 -25.57 20.77
CA PHE A 210 21.75 -24.20 20.83
C PHE A 210 20.60 -24.10 19.84
N SER A 211 19.48 -24.73 20.22
CA SER A 211 18.25 -24.78 19.44
C SER A 211 17.64 -23.38 19.34
N ARG A 212 18.03 -22.62 18.32
CA ARG A 212 17.54 -21.26 18.04
C ARG A 212 17.65 -20.95 16.55
N ILE A 213 16.77 -20.09 16.07
CA ILE A 213 16.81 -19.54 14.72
C ILE A 213 17.68 -18.28 14.75
N ARG A 214 18.70 -18.21 13.88
CA ARG A 214 19.59 -17.04 13.78
C ARG A 214 19.41 -16.35 12.43
N PHE A 215 18.91 -15.13 12.47
CA PHE A 215 18.83 -14.22 11.33
C PHE A 215 19.93 -13.18 11.39
N PHE A 216 20.58 -12.96 10.25
CA PHE A 216 21.49 -11.84 10.02
C PHE A 216 20.89 -10.97 8.93
N PHE A 217 20.49 -9.76 9.28
CA PHE A 217 19.90 -8.80 8.35
C PHE A 217 20.94 -7.72 8.02
N MET A 218 21.17 -7.49 6.73
CA MET A 218 22.16 -6.54 6.24
C MET A 218 21.45 -5.31 5.67
N MET A 219 21.67 -4.15 6.30
CA MET A 219 21.01 -2.89 5.95
C MET A 219 21.52 -2.30 4.64
N LYS A 220 22.81 -2.41 4.32
CA LYS A 220 23.36 -1.87 3.06
C LYS A 220 22.85 -2.62 1.82
N PRO A 221 22.86 -3.97 1.77
CA PRO A 221 22.20 -4.70 0.69
C PRO A 221 20.71 -4.44 0.62
N PHE A 222 20.03 -4.31 1.76
CA PHE A 222 18.61 -3.93 1.83
C PHE A 222 18.37 -2.59 1.12
N ALA A 223 19.18 -1.57 1.42
CA ALA A 223 19.06 -0.26 0.81
C ALA A 223 19.24 -0.32 -0.72
N ARG A 224 20.20 -1.11 -1.21
CA ARG A 224 20.43 -1.34 -2.65
C ARG A 224 19.25 -2.04 -3.31
N LYS A 225 18.67 -3.06 -2.67
CA LYS A 225 17.50 -3.79 -3.20
C LYS A 225 16.32 -2.85 -3.44
N PHE A 226 16.08 -1.92 -2.52
CA PHE A 226 14.96 -1.00 -2.58
C PHE A 226 15.29 0.35 -3.24
N GLY A 227 16.48 0.50 -3.82
CA GLY A 227 16.87 1.71 -4.53
C GLY A 227 16.93 2.95 -3.64
N LEU A 228 17.22 2.78 -2.34
CA LEU A 228 17.32 3.90 -1.41
C LEU A 228 18.55 4.76 -1.74
N THR A 229 18.34 6.06 -1.89
CA THR A 229 19.41 7.03 -2.17
C THR A 229 19.60 7.97 -0.97
N PRO A 230 20.81 8.07 -0.40
CA PRO A 230 21.08 9.03 0.68
C PRO A 230 20.84 10.50 0.28
N PRO A 231 20.39 11.38 1.19
CA PRO A 231 19.95 11.06 2.55
C PRO A 231 18.54 10.45 2.56
N VAL A 232 18.32 9.44 3.40
CA VAL A 232 17.00 8.82 3.60
C VAL A 232 16.39 9.27 4.92
N THR A 233 15.06 9.28 4.97
CA THR A 233 14.29 9.56 6.17
C THR A 233 13.74 8.28 6.81
N GLU A 234 13.37 8.36 8.09
CA GLU A 234 12.72 7.24 8.79
C GLU A 234 11.44 6.80 8.07
N MET A 235 10.65 7.76 7.58
CA MET A 235 9.39 7.50 6.87
C MET A 235 9.56 6.71 5.56
N GLU A 236 10.72 6.81 4.90
CA GLU A 236 11.02 6.03 3.69
C GLU A 236 11.45 4.60 4.03
N VAL A 237 12.12 4.41 5.17
CA VAL A 237 12.70 3.13 5.58
C VAL A 237 11.72 2.28 6.39
N GLU A 238 10.90 2.89 7.23
CA GLU A 238 10.00 2.22 8.18
C GLU A 238 9.00 1.26 7.52
N PRO A 239 8.28 1.63 6.43
CA PRO A 239 7.34 0.72 5.77
C PRO A 239 8.04 -0.51 5.18
N LEU A 240 9.26 -0.32 4.69
CA LEU A 240 10.08 -1.39 4.13
C LEU A 240 10.58 -2.34 5.23
N LEU A 241 11.03 -1.81 6.37
CA LEU A 241 11.42 -2.62 7.53
C LEU A 241 10.23 -3.39 8.11
N PHE A 242 9.06 -2.79 8.17
CA PHE A 242 7.83 -3.48 8.59
C PHE A 242 7.51 -4.66 7.66
N ARG A 243 7.62 -4.46 6.35
CA ARG A 243 7.50 -5.56 5.37
C ARG A 243 8.53 -6.65 5.63
N MET A 244 9.79 -6.30 5.91
CA MET A 244 10.83 -7.29 6.21
C MET A 244 10.53 -8.05 7.50
N SER A 245 9.97 -7.39 8.52
CA SER A 245 9.56 -8.02 9.78
C SER A 245 8.60 -9.20 9.56
N ARG A 246 7.59 -9.03 8.68
CA ARG A 246 6.69 -10.11 8.28
C ARG A 246 7.39 -11.25 7.58
N ILE A 247 8.31 -10.96 6.67
CA ILE A 247 9.06 -11.99 5.94
C ILE A 247 9.92 -12.81 6.93
N LEU A 248 10.51 -12.17 7.93
CA LEU A 248 11.25 -12.86 9.00
C LEU A 248 10.33 -13.77 9.82
N GLU A 249 9.11 -13.33 10.17
CA GLU A 249 8.13 -14.15 10.89
C GLU A 249 7.66 -15.36 10.05
N LEU A 250 7.42 -15.16 8.76
CA LEU A 250 7.05 -16.25 7.85
C LEU A 250 8.18 -17.29 7.74
N GLY A 251 9.43 -16.82 7.67
CA GLY A 251 10.61 -17.68 7.73
C GLY A 251 10.71 -18.47 9.03
N ARG A 252 10.53 -17.79 10.16
CA ARG A 252 10.51 -18.41 11.49
C ARG A 252 9.44 -19.50 11.57
N ALA A 253 8.21 -19.18 11.17
CA ALA A 253 7.09 -20.10 11.17
C ALA A 253 7.31 -21.31 10.24
N ALA A 254 7.92 -21.11 9.08
CA ALA A 254 8.26 -22.19 8.16
C ALA A 254 9.31 -23.14 8.75
N ILE A 255 10.34 -22.61 9.41
CA ILE A 255 11.36 -23.42 10.09
C ILE A 255 10.74 -24.20 11.25
N ASP A 256 9.93 -23.55 12.10
CA ASP A 256 9.22 -24.21 13.19
C ASP A 256 8.27 -25.30 12.68
N ALA A 257 7.52 -25.06 11.61
CA ALA A 257 6.63 -26.04 11.01
C ALA A 257 7.39 -27.24 10.41
N ALA A 258 8.61 -27.01 9.90
CA ALA A 258 9.45 -28.06 9.35
C ALA A 258 10.02 -28.98 10.44
N LEU A 259 10.51 -28.39 11.53
CA LEU A 259 11.18 -29.08 12.63
C LEU A 259 10.19 -29.67 13.65
N GLN A 260 9.04 -29.01 13.83
CA GLN A 260 8.01 -29.34 14.82
C GLN A 260 8.60 -29.48 16.24
N PRO A 261 9.30 -28.44 16.74
CA PRO A 261 9.84 -28.47 18.09
C PRO A 261 8.70 -28.50 19.13
N PRO A 262 8.96 -29.01 20.35
CA PRO A 262 7.95 -29.03 21.42
C PRO A 262 7.49 -27.62 21.84
N GLU A 263 8.39 -26.63 21.73
CA GLU A 263 8.11 -25.21 21.91
C GLU A 263 8.71 -24.42 20.73
N PRO A 264 8.13 -23.25 20.37
CA PRO A 264 8.67 -22.41 19.30
C PRO A 264 10.15 -22.09 19.52
N LEU A 265 10.98 -22.20 18.47
CA LEU A 265 12.41 -21.96 18.61
C LEU A 265 12.67 -20.47 18.92
N PRO A 266 13.54 -20.16 19.90
CA PRO A 266 13.98 -18.79 20.16
C PRO A 266 14.59 -18.15 18.92
N VAL A 267 14.28 -16.87 18.69
CA VAL A 267 14.82 -16.10 17.55
C VAL A 267 15.93 -15.17 18.01
N GLN A 268 17.07 -15.22 17.33
CA GLN A 268 18.15 -14.26 17.44
C GLN A 268 18.23 -13.46 16.13
N LEU A 269 18.17 -12.13 16.23
CA LEU A 269 18.36 -11.21 15.10
C LEU A 269 19.65 -10.42 15.30
N THR A 270 20.53 -10.46 14.30
CA THR A 270 21.75 -9.65 14.25
C THR A 270 21.69 -8.71 13.05
N ILE A 271 22.00 -7.43 13.25
CA ILE A 271 22.09 -6.41 12.20
C ILE A 271 23.52 -5.86 12.20
N PRO A 272 24.46 -6.46 11.43
CA PRO A 272 25.89 -6.21 11.59
C PRO A 272 26.38 -4.86 11.07
N ASP A 273 25.66 -4.25 10.12
CA ASP A 273 26.06 -3.06 9.37
C ASP A 273 25.14 -1.86 9.64
N MET A 274 24.38 -1.88 10.75
CA MET A 274 23.43 -0.82 11.09
C MET A 274 24.13 0.53 11.30
N SER A 275 25.23 0.55 12.08
CA SER A 275 25.96 1.81 12.31
C SER A 275 26.45 2.42 10.99
N GLY A 276 27.02 1.57 10.12
CA GLY A 276 27.49 1.99 8.80
C GLY A 276 26.37 2.48 7.91
N PHE A 277 25.19 1.84 7.98
CA PHE A 277 24.00 2.29 7.25
C PHE A 277 23.52 3.65 7.74
N ILE A 278 23.43 3.89 9.05
CA ILE A 278 22.97 5.17 9.57
C ILE A 278 23.92 6.32 9.21
N THR A 279 25.23 6.13 9.37
CA THR A 279 26.19 7.18 9.01
C THR A 279 26.15 7.50 7.51
N GLU A 280 26.02 6.49 6.65
CA GLU A 280 26.05 6.67 5.19
C GLU A 280 24.71 7.15 4.60
N TYR A 281 23.58 6.64 5.11
CA TYR A 281 22.26 6.92 4.55
C TYR A 281 21.49 8.01 5.29
N PHE A 282 21.62 8.13 6.61
CA PHE A 282 20.94 9.19 7.38
C PHE A 282 21.86 10.41 7.64
N GLY A 283 23.17 10.27 7.40
CA GLY A 283 24.15 11.34 7.66
C GLY A 283 24.29 11.69 9.15
N ALA A 284 23.87 10.80 10.05
CA ALA A 284 23.89 11.05 11.50
C ALA A 284 25.27 10.80 12.13
N GLU A 285 25.65 11.65 13.09
CA GLU A 285 26.83 11.47 13.93
C GLU A 285 26.70 10.21 14.80
N GLN A 286 27.80 9.44 14.91
CA GLN A 286 27.82 8.11 15.53
C GLN A 286 27.42 8.10 17.03
N GLU A 287 27.57 9.22 17.74
CA GLU A 287 27.16 9.35 19.15
C GLU A 287 25.65 9.60 19.33
N LYS A 288 24.97 10.13 18.31
CA LYS A 288 23.52 10.42 18.33
C LYS A 288 22.69 9.34 17.62
N SER A 289 23.33 8.41 16.91
CA SER A 289 22.67 7.38 16.10
C SER A 289 22.08 6.22 16.91
N ARG A 290 22.48 6.02 18.17
CA ARG A 290 22.07 4.83 18.94
C ARG A 290 20.56 4.69 19.12
N LYS A 291 19.86 5.80 19.37
CA LYS A 291 18.39 5.79 19.49
C LYS A 291 17.73 5.36 18.17
N LEU A 292 18.20 5.91 17.06
CA LEU A 292 17.73 5.56 15.71
C LEU A 292 18.04 4.10 15.36
N MET A 293 19.22 3.59 15.72
CA MET A 293 19.57 2.16 15.57
C MET A 293 18.55 1.26 16.27
N ASP A 294 18.22 1.59 17.51
CA ASP A 294 17.28 0.82 18.32
C ASP A 294 15.85 0.91 17.77
N GLU A 295 15.43 2.09 17.30
CA GLU A 295 14.11 2.28 16.67
C GLU A 295 13.98 1.46 15.38
N LEU A 296 14.94 1.56 14.45
CA LEU A 296 14.94 0.78 13.21
C LEU A 296 14.97 -0.74 13.49
N ALA A 297 15.76 -1.17 14.47
CA ALA A 297 15.83 -2.58 14.85
C ALA A 297 14.52 -3.07 15.49
N ARG A 298 13.81 -2.22 16.25
CA ARG A 298 12.47 -2.51 16.78
C ARG A 298 11.44 -2.64 15.65
N THR A 299 11.45 -1.74 14.68
CA THR A 299 10.56 -1.83 13.51
C THR A 299 10.78 -3.13 12.73
N LEU A 300 12.04 -3.52 12.51
CA LEU A 300 12.37 -4.77 11.83
C LEU A 300 11.92 -6.02 12.61
N SER A 301 11.77 -5.92 13.93
CA SER A 301 11.41 -7.04 14.80
C SER A 301 9.94 -7.07 15.25
N PHE A 302 9.15 -6.08 14.83
CA PHE A 302 7.80 -5.85 15.32
C PHE A 302 6.84 -7.04 15.15
N GLU A 303 6.89 -7.73 14.01
CA GLU A 303 5.96 -8.82 13.65
C GLU A 303 6.44 -10.21 14.12
N LEU A 304 7.63 -10.31 14.74
CA LEU A 304 8.15 -11.59 15.21
C LEU A 304 7.38 -12.10 16.43
N LYS A 305 6.63 -13.18 16.24
CA LYS A 305 5.80 -13.78 17.28
C LYS A 305 6.69 -14.41 18.35
N ASN A 306 6.28 -14.29 19.61
CA ASN A 306 7.05 -14.68 20.80
C ASN A 306 8.33 -13.86 21.04
N GLY A 307 8.50 -12.77 20.29
CA GLY A 307 9.59 -11.81 20.47
C GLY A 307 10.95 -12.31 20.01
N ILE A 308 11.96 -11.49 20.27
CA ILE A 308 13.37 -11.80 19.99
C ILE A 308 14.06 -12.18 21.30
N TYR A 309 14.64 -13.39 21.33
CA TYR A 309 15.47 -13.83 22.44
C TYR A 309 16.75 -13.00 22.57
N LYS A 310 17.37 -12.65 21.44
CA LYS A 310 18.55 -11.79 21.40
C LYS A 310 18.58 -10.92 20.16
N LEU A 311 18.56 -9.60 20.36
CA LEU A 311 18.80 -8.60 19.33
C LEU A 311 20.23 -8.08 19.45
N SER A 312 20.96 -7.99 18.34
CA SER A 312 22.32 -7.45 18.31
C SER A 312 22.45 -6.51 17.13
N VAL A 313 22.82 -5.25 17.39
CA VAL A 313 22.87 -4.19 16.40
C VAL A 313 24.27 -3.58 16.47
N ASN A 314 25.01 -3.62 15.35
CA ASN A 314 26.38 -3.14 15.27
C ASN A 314 26.55 -2.08 14.18
#